data_AF-A0A381X8V7-F1
#
_entry.id   AF-A0A381X8V7-F1
#
_cell.length_a   1.000
_cell.length_b   1.000
_cell.length_c   1.000
_cell.angle_alpha   90.00
_cell.angle_beta   90.00
_cell.angle_gamma   90.00
#
_symmetry.space_group_name_H-M   'P 1'
#
loop_
_entity.id
_entity.type
_entity.pdbx_description
1 polymer ?
#
loop_
_entity_poly.entity_id
_entity_poly.type
_entity_poly.pdbx_seq_one_letter_code
_entity_poly.pdbx_strand_id
1 'polypeptide(L)'
;MKHLLLTTIAAVVLVGSGENCDEVKHDNWGTITSQQAEFYAARDVPRSQIDLTKKWYEIASNAWGNYGPLEFWIVGTNEISATTLDKKYCELRNQKDKTISIEHCLNRDHNFVSYAKGGNAGLNTRRNENEKWSGFIITMSAKFPSPQEEDYKPVVLHEYFHVYQHAHIYSKKNSERKSRNLENPWWSEGGAEYMAQLLYSKQNGVRPNYLREIMERKLRALKDLRDGESIKDIAYGKRSHIAYDLGAWFIAFIINKTSEEAYRVNFFKDLNAKGFEGAFVKNFGASSNDFLDEFHKIFLKLSLKDKVKIIP
;
A
#
# COMPACT_ATOMS: atom_id res chain seq x y z
N MET A 1 74.06 27.97 17.45
CA MET A 1 74.22 27.40 16.09
C MET A 1 73.91 25.91 16.17
N LYS A 2 73.19 25.42 15.15
CA LYS A 2 72.60 24.09 14.95
C LYS A 2 73.46 22.90 15.44
N HIS A 3 72.83 21.96 16.16
CA HIS A 3 72.53 20.58 15.73
C HIS A 3 72.20 19.71 16.97
N LEU A 4 70.96 19.22 17.07
CA LEU A 4 70.53 17.86 16.68
C LEU A 4 70.83 16.83 17.80
N LEU A 5 69.87 16.64 18.71
CA LEU A 5 69.82 15.43 19.54
C LEU A 5 68.74 14.50 19.02
N LEU A 6 69.19 13.35 18.52
CA LEU A 6 68.37 12.16 18.31
C LEU A 6 67.70 11.79 19.63
N THR A 7 66.39 11.53 19.59
CA THR A 7 65.73 10.76 20.64
C THR A 7 64.92 9.64 19.99
N THR A 8 65.19 8.45 20.49
CA THR A 8 64.85 7.13 19.97
C THR A 8 63.33 6.89 19.94
N ILE A 9 62.83 6.38 18.81
CA ILE A 9 61.44 5.93 18.65
C ILE A 9 61.30 4.56 19.32
N ALA A 10 60.49 4.47 20.37
CA ALA A 10 59.98 3.20 20.88
C ALA A 10 58.60 2.95 20.24
N ALA A 11 58.53 1.96 19.36
CA ALA A 11 57.28 1.48 18.77
C ALA A 11 56.54 0.63 19.81
N VAL A 12 55.41 1.16 20.32
CA VAL A 12 54.42 0.36 21.05
C VAL A 12 53.33 -0.03 20.05
N VAL A 13 53.35 -1.29 19.64
CA VAL A 13 52.26 -1.92 18.89
C VAL A 13 51.14 -2.20 19.89
N LEU A 14 50.16 -1.30 19.97
CA LEU A 14 48.87 -1.58 20.60
C LEU A 14 47.99 -2.25 19.56
N VAL A 15 47.89 -3.58 19.65
CA VAL A 15 46.87 -4.37 18.97
C VAL A 15 45.52 -4.01 19.59
N GLY A 16 44.85 -3.02 19.03
CA GLY A 16 43.45 -2.76 19.31
C GLY A 16 42.63 -3.90 18.69
N SER A 17 42.12 -4.80 19.52
CA SER A 17 41.01 -5.67 19.17
C SER A 17 39.82 -4.79 18.83
N GLY A 18 39.63 -4.53 17.53
CA GLY A 18 38.42 -3.93 17.02
C GLY A 18 37.27 -4.90 17.27
N GLU A 19 36.57 -4.71 18.38
CA GLU A 19 35.18 -5.10 18.46
C GLU A 19 34.48 -4.31 17.38
N ASN A 20 34.21 -4.98 16.26
CA ASN A 20 33.34 -4.50 15.22
C ASN A 20 31.97 -4.39 15.89
N CYS A 21 31.66 -3.21 16.44
CA CYS A 21 30.30 -2.86 16.81
C CYS A 21 29.50 -2.90 15.50
N ASP A 22 28.88 -4.04 15.21
CA ASP A 22 27.83 -4.14 14.22
C ASP A 22 26.84 -3.02 14.53
N GLU A 23 26.83 -1.97 13.71
CA GLU A 23 25.82 -0.93 13.76
C GLU A 23 24.48 -1.65 13.76
N VAL A 24 23.76 -1.57 14.89
CA VAL A 24 22.36 -1.98 14.95
C VAL A 24 21.65 -1.09 13.94
N LYS A 25 21.43 -1.61 12.73
CA LYS A 25 20.66 -0.92 11.70
C LYS A 25 19.31 -0.60 12.30
N HIS A 26 19.10 0.67 12.64
CA HIS A 26 17.81 1.15 13.11
C HIS A 26 16.77 0.86 12.03
N ASP A 27 15.79 0.05 12.40
CA ASP A 27 14.68 -0.32 11.54
C ASP A 27 13.70 0.86 11.44
N ASN A 28 13.89 1.71 10.44
CA ASN A 28 13.10 2.93 10.22
C ASN A 28 11.71 2.66 9.63
N TRP A 29 11.20 1.42 9.71
CA TRP A 29 9.90 1.05 9.19
C TRP A 29 8.78 1.89 9.84
N GLY A 30 7.82 2.34 9.02
CA GLY A 30 6.68 3.11 9.52
C GLY A 30 7.00 4.56 9.88
N THR A 31 8.20 5.05 9.57
CA THR A 31 8.58 6.46 9.68
C THR A 31 8.48 7.16 8.32
N ILE A 32 8.15 8.46 8.34
CA ILE A 32 8.18 9.28 7.12
C ILE A 32 9.63 9.46 6.68
N THR A 33 9.90 9.28 5.40
CA THR A 33 11.23 9.41 4.79
C THR A 33 11.27 10.53 3.75
N SER A 34 12.43 11.17 3.61
CA SER A 34 12.71 12.08 2.50
C SER A 34 13.20 11.35 1.24
N GLN A 35 13.42 10.03 1.31
CA GLN A 35 13.82 9.22 0.16
C GLN A 35 12.66 9.18 -0.85
N GLN A 36 12.96 9.55 -2.09
CA GLN A 36 12.01 9.44 -3.19
C GLN A 36 11.80 7.98 -3.60
N ALA A 37 10.59 7.67 -4.08
CA ALA A 37 10.32 6.37 -4.68
C ALA A 37 11.16 6.15 -5.95
N GLU A 38 11.59 4.91 -6.16
CA GLU A 38 12.31 4.49 -7.36
C GLU A 38 11.30 4.08 -8.45
N PHE A 39 11.58 4.39 -9.71
CA PHE A 39 10.69 4.07 -10.84
C PHE A 39 11.42 3.27 -11.90
N TYR A 40 10.89 2.08 -12.19
CA TYR A 40 11.35 1.16 -13.22
C TYR A 40 10.21 0.94 -14.21
N ALA A 41 10.49 0.97 -15.50
CA ALA A 41 9.46 0.83 -16.52
C ALA A 41 9.91 -0.10 -17.67
N ALA A 42 8.96 -0.83 -18.25
CA ALA A 42 9.18 -1.61 -19.45
C ALA A 42 9.44 -0.67 -20.66
N ARG A 43 10.12 -1.17 -21.69
CA ARG A 43 10.56 -0.35 -22.83
C ARG A 43 9.41 0.27 -23.63
N ASP A 44 8.26 -0.40 -23.65
CA ASP A 44 7.05 0.04 -24.34
C ASP A 44 6.20 1.02 -23.52
N VAL A 45 6.58 1.31 -22.27
CA VAL A 45 5.90 2.31 -21.44
C VAL A 45 6.32 3.71 -21.88
N PRO A 46 5.39 4.55 -22.36
CA PRO A 46 5.71 5.90 -22.78
C PRO A 46 6.08 6.77 -21.57
N ARG A 47 6.93 7.76 -21.80
CA ARG A 47 7.38 8.67 -20.73
C ARG A 47 6.22 9.37 -20.02
N SER A 48 5.16 9.71 -20.77
CA SER A 48 3.94 10.32 -20.24
C SER A 48 3.26 9.46 -19.17
N GLN A 49 3.27 8.13 -19.29
CA GLN A 49 2.73 7.23 -18.27
C GLN A 49 3.60 7.25 -17.00
N ILE A 50 4.93 7.21 -17.15
CA ILE A 50 5.85 7.26 -16.02
C ILE A 50 5.66 8.56 -15.23
N ASP A 51 5.59 9.70 -15.93
CA ASP A 51 5.40 11.00 -15.30
C ASP A 51 4.00 11.14 -14.68
N LEU A 52 2.96 10.52 -15.27
CA LEU A 52 1.63 10.43 -14.68
C LEU A 52 1.66 9.63 -13.37
N THR A 53 2.28 8.44 -13.34
CA THR A 53 2.40 7.63 -12.11
C THR A 53 3.16 8.39 -11.03
N LYS A 54 4.26 9.06 -11.38
CA LYS A 54 5.03 9.90 -10.45
C LYS A 54 4.18 11.01 -9.84
N LYS A 55 3.43 11.75 -10.66
CA LYS A 55 2.54 12.82 -10.20
C LYS A 55 1.53 12.31 -9.18
N TRP A 56 0.89 11.16 -9.43
CA TRP A 56 -0.11 10.62 -8.51
C TRP A 56 0.49 10.01 -7.25
N TYR A 57 1.69 9.43 -7.33
CA TYR A 57 2.48 9.08 -6.15
C TYR A 57 2.80 10.32 -5.29
N GLU A 58 3.24 11.43 -5.89
CA GLU A 58 3.54 12.66 -5.17
C GLU A 58 2.29 13.23 -4.47
N ILE A 59 1.14 13.20 -5.13
CA ILE A 59 -0.14 13.57 -4.51
C ILE A 59 -0.44 12.69 -3.28
N ALA A 60 -0.29 11.37 -3.42
CA ALA A 60 -0.58 10.41 -2.34
C ALA A 60 0.37 10.56 -1.15
N SER A 61 1.68 10.64 -1.43
CA SER A 61 2.72 10.77 -0.41
C SER A 61 2.66 12.11 0.32
N ASN A 62 2.27 13.19 -0.35
CA ASN A 62 2.00 14.47 0.31
C ASN A 62 0.75 14.42 1.20
N ALA A 63 -0.29 13.70 0.77
CA ALA A 63 -1.54 13.61 1.53
C ALA A 63 -1.44 12.72 2.77
N TRP A 64 -0.71 11.61 2.67
CA TRP A 64 -0.69 10.56 3.71
C TRP A 64 0.67 10.35 4.38
N GLY A 65 1.71 11.03 3.91
CA GLY A 65 3.09 10.87 4.38
C GLY A 65 3.89 9.95 3.45
N ASN A 66 5.16 10.28 3.25
CA ASN A 66 6.05 9.52 2.37
C ASN A 66 6.68 8.33 3.11
N TYR A 67 6.28 7.10 2.78
CA TYR A 67 6.83 5.87 3.37
C TYR A 67 7.65 5.07 2.35
N GLY A 68 8.75 4.47 2.81
CA GLY A 68 9.65 3.70 1.95
C GLY A 68 10.62 2.82 2.74
N PRO A 69 11.58 2.17 2.04
CA PRO A 69 11.86 2.28 0.61
C PRO A 69 10.69 1.81 -0.26
N LEU A 70 10.39 2.55 -1.33
CA LEU A 70 9.29 2.28 -2.25
C LEU A 70 9.78 2.23 -3.70
N GLU A 71 9.34 1.21 -4.42
CA GLU A 71 9.63 1.02 -5.83
C GLU A 71 8.34 0.88 -6.64
N PHE A 72 8.27 1.59 -7.76
CA PHE A 72 7.26 1.41 -8.79
C PHE A 72 7.84 0.63 -9.97
N TRP A 73 7.14 -0.42 -10.37
CA TRP A 73 7.42 -1.22 -11.56
C TRP A 73 6.27 -1.06 -12.54
N ILE A 74 6.50 -0.27 -13.58
CA ILE A 74 5.48 0.10 -14.56
C ILE A 74 5.61 -0.83 -15.76
N VAL A 75 4.54 -1.57 -16.03
CA VAL A 75 4.48 -2.60 -17.07
C VAL A 75 3.61 -2.09 -18.21
N GLY A 76 4.10 -2.19 -19.44
CA GLY A 76 3.33 -1.88 -20.64
C GLY A 76 2.42 -3.05 -21.05
N THR A 77 2.07 -3.14 -22.33
CA THR A 77 1.23 -4.23 -22.87
C THR A 77 2.04 -5.26 -23.67
N ASN A 78 3.33 -5.01 -23.91
CA ASN A 78 4.20 -5.88 -24.68
C ASN A 78 4.89 -6.93 -23.78
N GLU A 79 4.58 -8.21 -23.99
CA GLU A 79 5.11 -9.32 -23.19
C GLU A 79 6.64 -9.44 -23.23
N ILE A 80 7.27 -9.13 -24.36
CA ILE A 80 8.74 -9.19 -24.52
C ILE A 80 9.40 -8.09 -23.67
N SER A 81 8.82 -6.89 -23.68
CA SER A 81 9.27 -5.76 -22.87
C SER A 81 9.06 -6.04 -21.38
N ALA A 82 7.93 -6.65 -21.01
CA ALA A 82 7.66 -7.12 -19.66
C ALA A 82 8.64 -8.20 -19.19
N THR A 83 8.95 -9.19 -20.06
CA THR A 83 9.95 -10.23 -19.78
C THR A 83 11.34 -9.63 -19.52
N THR A 84 11.70 -8.60 -20.29
CA THR A 84 12.97 -7.86 -20.09
C THR A 84 12.98 -7.12 -18.76
N LEU A 85 11.86 -6.49 -18.39
CA LEU A 85 11.72 -5.83 -17.09
C LEU A 85 11.78 -6.85 -15.93
N ASP A 86 11.21 -8.05 -16.11
CA ASP A 86 11.25 -9.13 -15.11
C ASP A 86 12.68 -9.59 -14.80
N LYS A 87 13.51 -9.74 -15.84
CA LYS A 87 14.94 -10.04 -15.67
C LYS A 87 15.64 -8.98 -14.83
N LYS A 88 15.43 -7.70 -15.16
CA LYS A 88 15.97 -6.57 -14.39
C LYS A 88 15.50 -6.58 -12.93
N TYR A 89 14.23 -6.89 -12.68
CA TYR A 89 13.70 -7.02 -11.33
C TYR A 89 14.41 -8.10 -10.53
N CYS A 90 14.57 -9.29 -11.11
CA CYS A 90 15.20 -10.41 -10.44
C CYS A 90 16.71 -10.22 -10.23
N GLU A 91 17.39 -9.59 -11.19
CA GLU A 91 18.79 -9.16 -11.01
C GLU A 91 18.92 -8.19 -9.85
N LEU A 92 18.05 -7.18 -9.76
CA LEU A 92 18.05 -6.23 -8.65
C LEU A 92 17.72 -6.90 -7.30
N ARG A 93 16.75 -7.83 -7.27
CA ARG A 93 16.47 -8.62 -6.06
C ARG A 93 17.70 -9.41 -5.63
N ASN A 94 18.36 -10.12 -6.55
CA ASN A 94 19.59 -10.87 -6.26
C ASN A 94 20.76 -9.98 -5.83
N GLN A 95 20.86 -8.75 -6.37
CA GLN A 95 21.86 -7.78 -5.93
C GLN A 95 21.61 -7.33 -4.49
N LYS A 96 20.35 -7.08 -4.12
CA LYS A 96 19.95 -6.68 -2.75
C LYS A 96 20.07 -7.84 -1.76
N ASP A 97 19.77 -9.06 -2.19
CA ASP A 97 19.91 -10.28 -1.40
C ASP A 97 20.40 -11.44 -2.26
N LYS A 98 21.66 -11.83 -2.07
CA LYS A 98 22.33 -12.89 -2.82
C LYS A 98 21.71 -14.27 -2.63
N THR A 99 20.86 -14.45 -1.61
CA THR A 99 20.12 -15.70 -1.40
C THR A 99 18.95 -15.88 -2.37
N ILE A 100 18.52 -14.81 -3.06
CA ILE A 100 17.43 -14.87 -4.04
C ILE A 100 17.95 -15.51 -5.34
N SER A 101 17.44 -16.70 -5.66
CA SER A 101 17.67 -17.35 -6.96
C SER A 101 17.00 -16.56 -8.08
N ILE A 102 17.77 -16.22 -9.12
CA ILE A 102 17.26 -15.54 -10.32
C ILE A 102 16.22 -16.42 -11.01
N GLU A 103 16.46 -17.72 -11.13
CA GLU A 103 15.54 -18.67 -11.79
C GLU A 103 14.19 -18.74 -11.05
N HIS A 104 14.21 -18.92 -9.72
CA HIS A 104 12.98 -18.94 -8.94
C HIS A 104 12.24 -17.60 -9.00
N CYS A 105 12.96 -16.48 -9.00
CA CYS A 105 12.37 -15.16 -9.11
C CYS A 105 11.67 -14.93 -10.47
N LEU A 106 12.25 -15.43 -11.56
CA LEU A 106 11.66 -15.32 -12.90
C LEU A 106 10.38 -16.15 -13.03
N ASN A 107 10.32 -17.29 -12.33
CA ASN A 107 9.17 -18.20 -12.32
C ASN A 107 8.15 -17.90 -11.20
N ARG A 108 8.22 -16.72 -10.57
CA ARG A 108 7.26 -16.31 -9.53
C ARG A 108 5.86 -16.10 -10.10
N ASP A 109 4.85 -16.32 -9.26
CA ASP A 109 3.49 -15.89 -9.55
C ASP A 109 3.40 -14.37 -9.70
N HIS A 110 2.44 -13.91 -10.50
CA HIS A 110 2.22 -12.48 -10.76
C HIS A 110 3.49 -11.75 -11.26
N ASN A 111 4.26 -12.39 -12.14
CA ASN A 111 5.38 -11.73 -12.83
C ASN A 111 4.91 -10.63 -13.79
N PHE A 112 5.81 -9.79 -14.31
CA PHE A 112 5.39 -8.66 -15.14
C PHE A 112 4.77 -9.09 -16.47
N VAL A 113 5.10 -10.27 -17.00
CA VAL A 113 4.40 -10.81 -18.17
C VAL A 113 2.92 -11.02 -17.88
N SER A 114 2.56 -11.50 -16.67
CA SER A 114 1.16 -11.64 -16.26
C SER A 114 0.45 -10.29 -16.19
N TYR A 115 1.11 -9.23 -15.71
CA TYR A 115 0.56 -7.86 -15.69
C TYR A 115 0.40 -7.26 -17.10
N ALA A 116 1.31 -7.56 -18.02
CA ALA A 116 1.17 -7.14 -19.42
C ALA A 116 -0.04 -7.80 -20.10
N LYS A 117 -0.32 -9.06 -19.76
CA LYS A 117 -1.49 -9.82 -20.28
C LYS A 117 -2.80 -9.40 -19.63
N GLY A 118 -2.82 -9.44 -18.30
CA GLY A 118 -4.03 -9.34 -17.48
C GLY A 118 -4.39 -7.93 -17.06
N GLY A 119 -3.44 -6.99 -17.09
CA GLY A 119 -3.65 -5.64 -16.56
C GLY A 119 -3.48 -5.56 -15.05
N ASN A 120 -4.20 -4.60 -14.44
CA ASN A 120 -4.29 -4.38 -13.00
C ASN A 120 -3.05 -3.73 -12.35
N ALA A 121 -3.16 -3.42 -11.07
CA ALA A 121 -2.08 -2.98 -10.21
C ALA A 121 -1.98 -3.89 -8.97
N GLY A 122 -0.93 -3.70 -8.18
CA GLY A 122 -0.84 -4.37 -6.89
C GLY A 122 0.40 -4.01 -6.10
N LEU A 123 0.25 -3.99 -4.78
CA LEU A 123 1.33 -3.85 -3.82
C LEU A 123 1.87 -5.22 -3.38
N ASN A 124 3.18 -5.38 -3.49
CA ASN A 124 3.94 -6.41 -2.81
C ASN A 124 4.74 -5.79 -1.66
N THR A 125 4.27 -6.01 -0.42
CA THR A 125 4.97 -5.57 0.79
C THR A 125 6.02 -6.59 1.19
N ARG A 126 7.29 -6.17 1.20
CA ARG A 126 8.42 -6.95 1.71
C ARG A 126 8.64 -6.58 3.16
N ARG A 127 8.12 -7.39 4.08
CA ARG A 127 8.26 -7.20 5.53
C ARG A 127 8.06 -8.52 6.25
N ASN A 128 9.10 -9.35 6.31
CA ASN A 128 9.06 -10.63 7.00
C ASN A 128 10.36 -10.98 7.71
N GLU A 129 10.30 -11.99 8.58
CA GLU A 129 11.42 -12.43 9.44
C GLU A 129 12.57 -13.08 8.66
N ASN A 130 12.30 -13.58 7.45
CA ASN A 130 13.25 -14.33 6.64
C ASN A 130 13.92 -13.48 5.56
N GLU A 131 13.63 -12.18 5.50
CA GLU A 131 14.16 -11.28 4.49
C GLU A 131 15.09 -10.22 5.09
N LYS A 132 16.22 -10.03 4.42
CA LYS A 132 17.21 -9.01 4.78
C LYS A 132 16.76 -7.60 4.41
N TRP A 133 15.86 -7.48 3.43
CA TRP A 133 15.34 -6.21 2.94
C TRP A 133 13.87 -6.06 3.29
N SER A 134 13.48 -4.87 3.73
CA SER A 134 12.07 -4.48 3.86
C SER A 134 11.78 -3.27 2.99
N GLY A 135 10.62 -3.27 2.35
CA GLY A 135 10.18 -2.18 1.50
C GLY A 135 8.86 -2.49 0.81
N PHE A 136 8.47 -1.59 -0.07
CA PHE A 136 7.22 -1.65 -0.81
C PHE A 136 7.51 -1.72 -2.31
N ILE A 137 6.79 -2.57 -3.02
CA ILE A 137 6.93 -2.76 -4.46
C ILE A 137 5.53 -2.64 -5.06
N ILE A 138 5.24 -1.53 -5.72
CA ILE A 138 3.98 -1.34 -6.47
C ILE A 138 4.23 -1.73 -7.92
N THR A 139 3.41 -2.63 -8.45
CA THR A 139 3.36 -2.92 -9.89
C THR A 139 2.15 -2.22 -10.50
N MET A 140 2.36 -1.43 -11.56
CA MET A 140 1.31 -0.74 -12.29
C MET A 140 1.29 -1.21 -13.74
N SER A 141 0.23 -1.86 -14.19
CA SER A 141 0.06 -2.17 -15.62
C SER A 141 -0.48 -0.95 -16.39
N ALA A 142 -0.16 -0.87 -17.68
CA ALA A 142 -0.75 0.07 -18.64
C ALA A 142 -2.13 -0.39 -19.16
N LYS A 143 -2.71 -1.41 -18.56
CA LYS A 143 -3.94 -2.08 -19.00
C LYS A 143 -4.86 -2.33 -17.82
N PHE A 144 -6.15 -2.04 -18.00
CA PHE A 144 -7.22 -2.29 -17.01
C PHE A 144 -6.88 -1.82 -15.58
N PRO A 145 -6.83 -0.50 -15.35
CA PRO A 145 -7.06 0.60 -16.32
C PRO A 145 -5.80 0.98 -17.12
N SER A 146 -6.01 1.52 -18.32
CA SER A 146 -4.95 2.17 -19.12
C SER A 146 -4.70 3.61 -18.66
N PRO A 147 -3.52 4.19 -18.91
CA PRO A 147 -3.18 5.55 -18.47
C PRO A 147 -4.09 6.66 -19.02
N GLN A 148 -4.86 6.38 -20.06
CA GLN A 148 -5.83 7.29 -20.66
C GLN A 148 -7.18 7.27 -19.93
N GLU A 149 -7.46 6.20 -19.19
CA GLU A 149 -8.69 6.07 -18.40
C GLU A 149 -8.60 6.90 -17.12
N GLU A 150 -9.72 7.47 -16.71
CA GLU A 150 -9.82 8.24 -15.45
C GLU A 150 -9.38 7.39 -14.25
N ASP A 151 -9.75 6.11 -14.24
CA ASP A 151 -9.52 5.16 -13.15
C ASP A 151 -8.03 4.85 -12.93
N TYR A 152 -7.13 5.11 -13.89
CA TYR A 152 -5.69 4.91 -13.68
C TYR A 152 -5.13 5.72 -12.51
N LYS A 153 -5.64 6.93 -12.36
CA LYS A 153 -5.18 7.91 -11.38
C LYS A 153 -5.55 7.49 -9.94
N PRO A 154 -6.82 7.21 -9.61
CA PRO A 154 -7.17 6.68 -8.29
C PRO A 154 -6.57 5.29 -8.04
N VAL A 155 -6.27 4.46 -9.05
CA VAL A 155 -5.55 3.19 -8.80
C VAL A 155 -4.13 3.42 -8.28
N VAL A 156 -3.40 4.42 -8.78
CA VAL A 156 -2.08 4.77 -8.19
C VAL A 156 -2.23 5.20 -6.73
N LEU A 157 -3.28 5.97 -6.41
CA LEU A 157 -3.59 6.36 -5.03
C LEU A 157 -3.98 5.15 -4.17
N HIS A 158 -4.76 4.21 -4.71
CA HIS A 158 -5.20 2.99 -4.05
C HIS A 158 -4.01 2.15 -3.59
N GLU A 159 -3.10 1.84 -4.52
CA GLU A 159 -1.90 1.06 -4.19
C GLU A 159 -0.98 1.78 -3.18
N TYR A 160 -0.90 3.11 -3.27
CA TYR A 160 -0.16 3.88 -2.28
C TYR A 160 -0.86 3.90 -0.92
N PHE A 161 -2.19 3.84 -0.85
CA PHE A 161 -2.88 3.73 0.42
C PHE A 161 -2.60 2.38 1.10
N HIS A 162 -2.37 1.31 0.34
CA HIS A 162 -1.85 0.06 0.93
C HIS A 162 -0.45 0.22 1.50
N VAL A 163 0.42 1.04 0.89
CA VAL A 163 1.73 1.40 1.48
C VAL A 163 1.52 2.08 2.82
N TYR A 164 0.61 3.06 2.88
CA TYR A 164 0.22 3.73 4.12
C TYR A 164 -0.24 2.72 5.19
N GLN A 165 -1.20 1.85 4.86
CA GLN A 165 -1.72 0.83 5.77
C GLN A 165 -0.62 -0.09 6.32
N HIS A 166 0.25 -0.62 5.44
CA HIS A 166 1.29 -1.56 5.83
C HIS A 166 2.49 -0.90 6.52
N ALA A 167 2.78 0.37 6.25
CA ALA A 167 3.78 1.14 6.98
C ALA A 167 3.43 1.25 8.47
N HIS A 168 2.15 1.29 8.81
CA HIS A 168 1.66 1.32 10.18
C HIS A 168 1.57 -0.07 10.84
N ILE A 169 2.11 -1.12 10.21
CA ILE A 169 2.23 -2.45 10.81
C ILE A 169 3.71 -2.78 10.94
N TYR A 170 4.26 -2.64 12.15
CA TYR A 170 5.72 -2.67 12.37
C TYR A 170 6.29 -4.08 12.37
N SER A 171 5.50 -5.05 12.84
CA SER A 171 5.95 -6.42 13.01
C SER A 171 6.38 -7.05 11.68
N LYS A 172 7.45 -7.84 11.73
CA LYS A 172 7.88 -8.75 10.67
C LYS A 172 7.16 -10.11 10.76
N LYS A 173 6.56 -10.43 11.91
CA LYS A 173 5.90 -11.70 12.15
C LYS A 173 4.60 -11.79 11.36
N ASN A 174 4.50 -12.76 10.46
CA ASN A 174 3.37 -12.90 9.55
C ASN A 174 2.02 -12.96 10.27
N SER A 175 1.94 -13.67 11.41
CA SER A 175 0.69 -13.79 12.18
C SER A 175 0.20 -12.44 12.74
N GLU A 176 1.12 -11.58 13.20
CA GLU A 176 0.78 -10.24 13.70
C GLU A 176 0.40 -9.28 12.56
N ARG A 177 1.06 -9.41 11.40
CA ARG A 177 0.71 -8.61 10.23
C ARG A 177 -0.71 -8.94 9.76
N LYS A 178 -1.02 -10.23 9.65
CA LYS A 178 -2.35 -10.72 9.27
C LYS A 178 -3.44 -10.29 10.27
N SER A 179 -3.18 -10.38 11.56
CA SER A 179 -4.16 -10.00 12.58
C SER A 179 -4.47 -8.49 12.61
N ARG A 180 -3.55 -7.64 12.13
CA ARG A 180 -3.72 -6.18 12.09
C ARG A 180 -4.31 -5.66 10.78
N ASN A 181 -4.09 -6.36 9.66
CA ASN A 181 -4.65 -5.96 8.36
C ASN A 181 -5.97 -6.67 8.02
N LEU A 182 -6.30 -7.74 8.77
CA LEU A 182 -7.37 -8.69 8.50
C LEU A 182 -7.16 -9.49 7.20
N GLU A 183 -7.75 -10.68 7.16
CA GLU A 183 -7.62 -11.59 6.01
C GLU A 183 -8.59 -11.24 4.88
N ASN A 184 -9.80 -10.77 5.21
CA ASN A 184 -10.82 -10.46 4.21
C ASN A 184 -10.74 -8.98 3.77
N PRO A 185 -10.98 -8.70 2.48
CA PRO A 185 -10.68 -7.40 1.84
C PRO A 185 -11.49 -6.19 2.34
N TRP A 186 -12.62 -6.40 3.03
CA TRP A 186 -13.56 -5.32 3.38
C TRP A 186 -12.94 -4.11 4.08
N TRP A 187 -11.88 -4.33 4.89
CA TRP A 187 -11.16 -3.26 5.58
C TRP A 187 -10.02 -2.69 4.76
N SER A 188 -9.07 -3.53 4.32
CA SER A 188 -7.86 -3.07 3.63
C SER A 188 -8.19 -2.49 2.26
N GLU A 189 -8.95 -3.23 1.46
CA GLU A 189 -9.33 -2.84 0.11
C GLU A 189 -10.44 -1.80 0.13
N GLY A 190 -11.44 -1.95 1.00
CA GLY A 190 -12.45 -0.92 1.21
C GLY A 190 -11.85 0.43 1.63
N GLY A 191 -10.81 0.39 2.47
CA GLY A 191 -10.02 1.56 2.87
C GLY A 191 -9.28 2.21 1.72
N ALA A 192 -8.51 1.42 0.98
CA ALA A 192 -7.75 1.91 -0.17
C ALA A 192 -8.69 2.49 -1.25
N GLU A 193 -9.79 1.81 -1.55
CA GLU A 193 -10.82 2.28 -2.48
C GLU A 193 -11.40 3.63 -2.05
N TYR A 194 -11.94 3.73 -0.83
CA TYR A 194 -12.60 4.96 -0.40
C TYR A 194 -11.61 6.13 -0.31
N MET A 195 -10.45 5.91 0.28
CA MET A 195 -9.47 6.99 0.50
C MET A 195 -8.83 7.47 -0.80
N ALA A 196 -8.58 6.56 -1.76
CA ALA A 196 -8.11 6.93 -3.08
C ALA A 196 -9.14 7.77 -3.84
N GLN A 197 -10.40 7.34 -3.85
CA GLN A 197 -11.48 8.04 -4.55
C GLN A 197 -11.76 9.41 -3.91
N LEU A 198 -11.73 9.50 -2.57
CA LEU A 198 -11.88 10.75 -1.84
C LEU A 198 -10.72 11.73 -2.10
N LEU A 199 -9.48 11.25 -2.12
CA LEU A 199 -8.34 12.12 -2.43
C LEU A 199 -8.37 12.58 -3.89
N TYR A 200 -8.71 11.68 -4.82
CA TYR A 200 -8.87 12.03 -6.24
C TYR A 200 -9.95 13.09 -6.43
N SER A 201 -11.11 12.95 -5.78
CA SER A 201 -12.22 13.89 -5.92
C SER A 201 -11.92 15.33 -5.48
N LYS A 202 -10.89 15.50 -4.63
CA LYS A 202 -10.44 16.81 -4.13
C LYS A 202 -9.42 17.49 -5.08
N GLN A 203 -9.00 16.84 -6.16
CA GLN A 203 -7.98 17.39 -7.06
C GLN A 203 -8.54 18.37 -8.09
N ASN A 204 -7.73 19.37 -8.45
CA ASN A 204 -8.08 20.35 -9.47
C ASN A 204 -8.39 19.67 -10.82
N GLY A 205 -9.51 20.08 -11.42
CA GLY A 205 -9.98 19.55 -12.71
C GLY A 205 -10.80 18.27 -12.62
N VAL A 206 -11.00 17.70 -11.44
CA VAL A 206 -11.98 16.62 -11.25
C VAL A 206 -13.38 17.21 -11.19
N ARG A 207 -14.31 16.58 -11.91
CA ARG A 207 -15.68 17.09 -12.06
C ARG A 207 -16.42 17.16 -10.71
N PRO A 208 -17.36 18.11 -10.53
CA PRO A 208 -18.27 18.09 -9.40
C PRO A 208 -19.03 16.75 -9.32
N ASN A 209 -19.39 16.31 -8.12
CA ASN A 209 -20.09 15.05 -7.85
C ASN A 209 -19.34 13.75 -8.23
N TYR A 210 -18.06 13.80 -8.63
CA TYR A 210 -17.25 12.63 -8.94
C TYR A 210 -17.41 11.50 -7.90
N LEU A 211 -17.12 11.82 -6.63
CA LEU A 211 -17.12 10.83 -5.56
C LEU A 211 -18.52 10.23 -5.34
N ARG A 212 -19.55 11.08 -5.40
CA ARG A 212 -20.96 10.65 -5.29
C ARG A 212 -21.28 9.62 -6.37
N GLU A 213 -20.97 9.91 -7.63
CA GLU A 213 -21.25 9.00 -8.76
C GLU A 213 -20.50 7.66 -8.62
N ILE A 214 -19.23 7.69 -8.22
CA ILE A 214 -18.43 6.48 -8.01
C ILE A 214 -19.02 5.64 -6.87
N MET A 215 -19.32 6.27 -5.73
CA MET A 215 -19.90 5.58 -4.59
C MET A 215 -21.29 5.02 -4.92
N GLU A 216 -22.14 5.77 -5.61
CA GLU A 216 -23.43 5.25 -6.10
C GLU A 216 -23.27 4.04 -7.01
N ARG A 217 -22.28 4.03 -7.90
CA ARG A 217 -21.96 2.87 -8.75
C ARG A 217 -21.56 1.65 -7.91
N LYS A 218 -20.76 1.84 -6.85
CA LYS A 218 -20.32 0.77 -5.94
C LYS A 218 -21.50 0.10 -5.21
N LEU A 219 -22.62 0.79 -4.99
CA LEU A 219 -23.83 0.18 -4.41
C LEU A 219 -24.45 -0.92 -5.30
N ARG A 220 -24.06 -1.02 -6.58
CA ARG A 220 -24.51 -2.12 -7.45
C ARG A 220 -24.10 -3.50 -6.90
N ALA A 221 -23.00 -3.56 -6.14
CA ALA A 221 -22.55 -4.78 -5.45
C ALA A 221 -23.60 -5.35 -4.46
N LEU A 222 -24.58 -4.55 -4.01
CA LEU A 222 -25.70 -5.05 -3.20
C LEU A 222 -26.50 -6.15 -3.89
N LYS A 223 -26.54 -6.16 -5.23
CA LYS A 223 -27.24 -7.19 -6.01
C LYS A 223 -26.62 -8.57 -5.86
N ASP A 224 -25.33 -8.61 -5.55
CA ASP A 224 -24.54 -9.84 -5.45
C ASP A 224 -24.29 -10.25 -3.99
N LEU A 225 -24.63 -9.39 -3.02
CA LEU A 225 -24.60 -9.70 -1.59
C LEU A 225 -25.80 -10.59 -1.23
N ARG A 226 -25.54 -11.75 -0.62
CA ARG A 226 -26.61 -12.68 -0.22
C ARG A 226 -27.33 -12.18 1.02
N ASP A 227 -28.58 -12.59 1.19
CA ASP A 227 -29.34 -12.25 2.40
C ASP A 227 -28.64 -12.82 3.65
N GLY A 228 -28.54 -11.99 4.68
CA GLY A 228 -27.80 -12.30 5.93
C GLY A 228 -26.28 -12.36 5.82
N GLU A 229 -25.68 -12.18 4.64
CA GLU A 229 -24.22 -12.22 4.47
C GLU A 229 -23.56 -10.89 4.90
N SER A 230 -22.48 -10.98 5.67
CA SER A 230 -21.66 -9.83 6.03
C SER A 230 -20.48 -9.68 5.07
N ILE A 231 -20.14 -8.43 4.69
CA ILE A 231 -18.97 -8.14 3.88
C ILE A 231 -17.67 -8.64 4.53
N LYS A 232 -17.67 -8.76 5.86
CA LYS A 232 -16.52 -9.21 6.64
C LYS A 232 -16.16 -10.68 6.40
N ASP A 233 -17.11 -11.47 5.90
CA ASP A 233 -16.97 -12.92 5.68
C ASP A 233 -16.67 -13.25 4.21
N ILE A 234 -16.64 -12.25 3.32
CA ILE A 234 -16.34 -12.43 1.90
C ILE A 234 -14.83 -12.39 1.69
N ALA A 235 -14.24 -13.52 1.31
CA ALA A 235 -12.81 -13.65 1.02
C ALA A 235 -12.42 -13.10 -0.37
N TYR A 236 -11.11 -12.97 -0.60
CA TYR A 236 -10.55 -12.72 -1.93
C TYR A 236 -11.00 -13.78 -2.95
N GLY A 237 -11.14 -13.38 -4.23
CA GLY A 237 -11.58 -14.25 -5.32
C GLY A 237 -12.75 -13.66 -6.09
N LYS A 238 -13.59 -14.52 -6.68
CA LYS A 238 -14.64 -14.10 -7.65
C LYS A 238 -15.65 -13.08 -7.11
N ARG A 239 -15.92 -13.11 -5.80
CA ARG A 239 -16.88 -12.24 -5.12
C ARG A 239 -16.23 -11.09 -4.34
N SER A 240 -14.91 -10.94 -4.45
CA SER A 240 -14.15 -9.91 -3.73
C SER A 240 -14.66 -8.50 -4.02
N HIS A 241 -15.10 -8.22 -5.26
CA HIS A 241 -15.68 -6.93 -5.64
C HIS A 241 -16.79 -6.45 -4.67
N ILE A 242 -17.56 -7.36 -4.07
CA ILE A 242 -18.59 -7.01 -3.08
C ILE A 242 -17.96 -6.37 -1.85
N ALA A 243 -16.92 -7.01 -1.31
CA ALA A 243 -16.21 -6.52 -0.13
C ALA A 243 -15.37 -5.26 -0.43
N TYR A 244 -14.87 -5.08 -1.66
CA TYR A 244 -14.18 -3.85 -2.06
C TYR A 244 -15.18 -2.68 -2.11
N ASP A 245 -16.29 -2.87 -2.84
CA ASP A 245 -17.26 -1.80 -3.09
C ASP A 245 -18.08 -1.46 -1.85
N LEU A 246 -18.60 -2.45 -1.14
CA LEU A 246 -19.34 -2.23 0.09
C LEU A 246 -18.41 -1.94 1.27
N GLY A 247 -17.16 -2.42 1.24
CA GLY A 247 -16.11 -1.99 2.17
C GLY A 247 -15.81 -0.50 2.03
N ALA A 248 -15.72 0.04 0.81
CA ALA A 248 -15.57 1.48 0.60
C ALA A 248 -16.74 2.28 1.21
N TRP A 249 -17.97 1.77 1.07
CA TRP A 249 -19.13 2.35 1.74
C TRP A 249 -19.08 2.23 3.27
N PHE A 250 -18.55 1.13 3.78
CA PHE A 250 -18.36 0.94 5.21
C PHE A 250 -17.36 1.95 5.79
N ILE A 251 -16.25 2.21 5.09
CA ILE A 251 -15.28 3.24 5.49
C ILE A 251 -15.91 4.64 5.45
N ALA A 252 -16.68 4.97 4.39
CA ALA A 252 -17.44 6.21 4.33
C ALA A 252 -18.40 6.36 5.52
N PHE A 253 -19.11 5.29 5.87
CA PHE A 253 -20.05 5.23 6.99
C PHE A 253 -19.37 5.49 8.34
N ILE A 254 -18.24 4.82 8.61
CA ILE A 254 -17.46 5.05 9.83
C ILE A 254 -16.97 6.50 9.89
N ILE A 255 -16.39 7.01 8.81
CA ILE A 255 -15.86 8.38 8.76
C ILE A 255 -16.97 9.40 9.02
N ASN A 256 -18.16 9.20 8.44
CA ASN A 256 -19.31 10.09 8.69
C ASN A 256 -19.81 10.04 10.13
N LYS A 257 -19.72 8.88 10.80
CA LYS A 257 -20.08 8.75 12.23
C LYS A 257 -19.00 9.27 13.18
N THR A 258 -17.77 9.40 12.68
CA THR A 258 -16.58 9.75 13.47
C THR A 258 -15.84 10.89 12.78
N SER A 259 -14.72 10.60 12.12
CA SER A 259 -14.01 11.54 11.25
C SER A 259 -12.98 10.83 10.37
N GLU A 260 -12.49 11.51 9.33
CA GLU A 260 -11.37 11.01 8.53
C GLU A 260 -10.11 10.86 9.41
N GLU A 261 -9.91 11.74 10.40
CA GLU A 261 -8.78 11.67 11.33
C GLU A 261 -8.85 10.44 12.24
N ALA A 262 -10.05 10.09 12.73
CA ALA A 262 -10.25 8.88 13.54
C ALA A 262 -9.85 7.62 12.75
N TYR A 263 -10.29 7.53 11.49
CA TYR A 263 -9.98 6.40 10.61
C TYR A 263 -8.53 6.38 10.15
N ARG A 264 -8.07 7.48 9.56
CA ARG A 264 -6.77 7.53 8.88
C ARG A 264 -5.63 7.68 9.86
N VAL A 265 -5.76 8.49 10.90
CA VAL A 265 -4.62 8.81 11.80
C VAL A 265 -4.69 8.01 13.09
N ASN A 266 -5.78 8.14 13.83
CA ASN A 266 -5.82 7.65 15.21
C ASN A 266 -5.87 6.12 15.29
N PHE A 267 -6.68 5.47 14.44
CA PHE A 267 -6.71 4.01 14.34
C PHE A 267 -5.33 3.41 14.04
N PHE A 268 -4.64 3.91 13.01
CA PHE A 268 -3.34 3.38 12.59
C PHE A 268 -2.23 3.67 13.62
N LYS A 269 -2.30 4.80 14.32
CA LYS A 269 -1.40 5.12 15.45
C LYS A 269 -1.52 4.11 16.59
N ASP A 270 -2.73 3.68 16.91
CA ASP A 270 -2.99 2.71 17.97
C ASP A 270 -2.84 1.25 17.54
N LEU A 271 -2.80 0.99 16.23
CA LEU A 271 -2.89 -0.34 15.64
C LEU A 271 -1.85 -1.29 16.21
N ASN A 272 -0.58 -0.90 16.32
CA ASN A 272 0.48 -1.76 16.86
C ASN A 272 0.29 -2.09 18.34
N ALA A 273 -0.09 -1.09 19.15
CA ALA A 273 -0.23 -1.26 20.60
C ALA A 273 -1.49 -2.05 20.99
N LYS A 274 -2.58 -1.91 20.22
CA LYS A 274 -3.91 -2.40 20.61
C LYS A 274 -4.45 -3.56 19.77
N GLY A 275 -3.81 -3.86 18.64
CA GLY A 275 -4.39 -4.79 17.67
C GLY A 275 -5.54 -4.12 16.91
N PHE A 276 -6.10 -4.83 15.94
CA PHE A 276 -7.19 -4.33 15.11
C PHE A 276 -8.38 -3.89 15.97
N GLU A 277 -8.97 -4.82 16.73
CA GLU A 277 -10.20 -4.54 17.48
C GLU A 277 -10.01 -3.51 18.59
N GLY A 278 -8.89 -3.58 19.33
CA GLY A 278 -8.61 -2.61 20.37
C GLY A 278 -8.37 -1.20 19.84
N ALA A 279 -7.75 -1.06 18.66
CA ALA A 279 -7.62 0.22 17.98
C ALA A 279 -8.96 0.70 17.40
N PHE A 280 -9.76 -0.23 16.87
CA PHE A 280 -11.09 0.04 16.34
C PHE A 280 -12.02 0.62 17.42
N VAL A 281 -12.21 -0.10 18.54
CA VAL A 281 -13.07 0.34 19.66
C VAL A 281 -12.62 1.69 20.20
N LYS A 282 -11.31 1.88 20.40
CA LYS A 282 -10.79 3.13 20.94
C LYS A 282 -11.11 4.33 20.06
N ASN A 283 -11.05 4.16 18.74
CA ASN A 283 -11.13 5.29 17.79
C ASN A 283 -12.53 5.50 17.21
N PHE A 284 -13.39 4.48 17.24
CA PHE A 284 -14.75 4.57 16.71
C PHE A 284 -15.85 4.42 17.76
N GLY A 285 -15.50 4.04 19.00
CA GLY A 285 -16.40 4.02 20.16
C GLY A 285 -17.24 2.76 20.33
N ALA A 286 -17.22 1.83 19.38
CA ALA A 286 -17.87 0.52 19.47
C ALA A 286 -17.07 -0.53 18.69
N SER A 287 -17.44 -1.81 18.80
CA SER A 287 -16.70 -2.89 18.15
C SER A 287 -16.88 -2.88 16.62
N SER A 288 -15.94 -3.52 15.92
CA SER A 288 -16.07 -3.69 14.47
C SER A 288 -17.33 -4.46 14.09
N ASN A 289 -17.71 -5.45 14.90
CA ASN A 289 -18.95 -6.20 14.74
C ASN A 289 -20.20 -5.32 14.93
N ASP A 290 -20.23 -4.43 15.93
CA ASP A 290 -21.37 -3.54 16.15
C ASP A 290 -21.57 -2.59 14.97
N PHE A 291 -20.48 -2.01 14.45
CA PHE A 291 -20.53 -1.15 13.28
C PHE A 291 -20.95 -1.90 12.02
N LEU A 292 -20.43 -3.12 11.81
CA LEU A 292 -20.82 -3.98 10.68
C LEU A 292 -22.31 -4.36 10.77
N ASP A 293 -22.79 -4.67 11.97
CA ASP A 293 -24.21 -4.94 12.21
C ASP A 293 -25.08 -3.72 11.92
N GLU A 294 -24.71 -2.54 12.41
CA GLU A 294 -25.43 -1.29 12.11
C GLU A 294 -25.42 -1.00 10.61
N PHE A 295 -24.26 -1.18 9.96
CA PHE A 295 -24.10 -0.97 8.54
C PHE A 295 -25.02 -1.86 7.71
N HIS A 296 -25.02 -3.17 7.98
CA HIS A 296 -25.85 -4.13 7.24
C HIS A 296 -27.34 -4.02 7.57
N LYS A 297 -27.69 -3.88 8.85
CA LYS A 297 -29.09 -3.93 9.31
C LYS A 297 -29.82 -2.61 9.12
N ILE A 298 -29.10 -1.48 9.15
CA ILE A 298 -29.68 -0.13 9.11
C ILE A 298 -29.21 0.61 7.86
N PHE A 299 -27.91 0.91 7.75
CA PHE A 299 -27.41 1.83 6.71
C PHE A 299 -27.67 1.32 5.29
N LEU A 300 -27.36 0.05 5.01
CA LEU A 300 -27.56 -0.55 3.68
C LEU A 300 -29.05 -0.63 3.28
N LYS A 301 -29.98 -0.52 4.23
CA LYS A 301 -31.44 -0.52 3.97
C LYS A 301 -32.03 0.86 3.74
N LEU A 302 -31.27 1.93 3.95
CA LEU A 302 -31.72 3.31 3.71
C LEU A 302 -32.06 3.55 2.23
N SER A 303 -32.81 4.61 1.92
CA SER A 303 -33.00 5.05 0.53
C SER A 303 -31.65 5.46 -0.08
N LEU A 304 -31.52 5.39 -1.41
CA LEU A 304 -30.31 5.88 -2.09
C LEU A 304 -30.01 7.33 -1.68
N LYS A 305 -31.05 8.18 -1.67
CA LYS A 305 -30.99 9.59 -1.27
C LYS A 305 -30.39 9.77 0.12
N ASP A 306 -30.69 8.88 1.07
CA ASP A 306 -30.17 8.98 2.42
C ASP A 306 -28.75 8.42 2.54
N LYS A 307 -28.43 7.32 1.84
CA LYS A 307 -27.06 6.79 1.80
C LYS A 307 -26.09 7.84 1.29
N VAL A 308 -26.40 8.53 0.20
CA VAL A 308 -25.48 9.46 -0.45
C VAL A 308 -25.32 10.80 0.29
N LYS A 309 -26.02 11.03 1.40
CA LYS A 309 -25.83 12.21 2.26
C LYS A 309 -24.51 12.19 3.03
N ILE A 310 -23.94 11.00 3.25
CA ILE A 310 -22.68 10.85 3.99
C ILE A 310 -21.44 11.11 3.13
N ILE A 311 -21.63 11.26 1.82
CA ILE A 311 -20.54 11.54 0.87
C ILE A 311 -20.36 13.06 0.81
N PRO A 312 -19.14 13.57 1.08
CA PRO A 312 -18.84 15.00 1.16
C PRO A 312 -18.98 15.76 -0.16
#